data_AF-A0A291LZQ0-F1
#
_entry.id   AF-A0A291LZQ0-F1
#
_cell.length_a   1.000
_cell.length_b   1.000
_cell.length_c   1.000
_cell.angle_alpha   90.00
_cell.angle_beta   90.00
_cell.angle_gamma   90.00
#
_symmetry.space_group_name_H-M   'P 1'
#
loop_
_entity.id
_entity.type
_entity.pdbx_description
1 polymer ?
#
loop_
_entity_poly.entity_id
_entity_poly.type
_entity_poly.pdbx_seq_one_letter_code
_entity_poly.pdbx_strand_id
1 'polypeptide(L)'
;MTKATRGSLRHDPDGRDHADGGCDVFIPSAIWFGRVGTAPTGRSPRVSDTPESIDKLIGLMARLPGLGPRSARRAVLHLVKKRGQLLAPLAEAMQEVADTARECINCGNVGTSEICSICASEKRATGELCVVEDVADLWAMERTRAFKGRYHVLGGTLSALDAIGPDELRIPRLLDRLGAEQITEVILALNATVDGQTTAHYLADAMEDRGVAVTSLAQGVPIGGELDYLDDGTIGAALRARRALG
;
A
#
# COMPACT_ATOMS: atom_id res chain seq x y z
N MET A 1 37.79 -56.34 -7.60
CA MET A 1 38.12 -55.29 -8.59
C MET A 1 38.38 -54.00 -7.80
N THR A 2 39.55 -53.77 -7.16
CA THR A 2 40.79 -53.10 -7.69
C THR A 2 40.46 -51.84 -8.51
N LYS A 3 40.89 -50.59 -8.21
CA LYS A 3 42.13 -49.95 -7.66
C LYS A 3 41.74 -48.64 -6.91
N ALA A 4 42.36 -48.19 -5.80
CA ALA A 4 43.66 -47.48 -5.64
C ALA A 4 43.77 -46.20 -6.51
N THR A 5 44.06 -44.98 -6.02
CA THR A 5 45.29 -44.44 -5.38
C THR A 5 45.03 -42.99 -4.85
N ARG A 6 45.40 -42.60 -3.60
CA ARG A 6 46.61 -41.80 -3.16
C ARG A 6 46.88 -40.50 -3.94
N GLY A 7 47.28 -39.34 -3.39
CA GLY A 7 47.77 -38.82 -2.09
C GLY A 7 48.08 -37.31 -2.30
N SER A 8 47.90 -36.39 -1.35
CA SER A 8 48.68 -36.04 -0.14
C SER A 8 49.68 -34.87 -0.32
N LEU A 9 49.72 -33.98 0.69
CA LEU A 9 50.85 -33.10 1.12
C LEU A 9 50.99 -31.77 0.33
N ARG A 10 51.37 -30.60 0.89
CA ARG A 10 51.94 -30.20 2.20
C ARG A 10 52.01 -28.64 2.29
N HIS A 11 52.08 -28.13 3.54
CA HIS A 11 52.84 -26.97 4.05
C HIS A 11 52.42 -25.49 3.81
N ASP A 12 51.95 -24.88 4.91
CA ASP A 12 52.37 -23.63 5.62
C ASP A 12 53.85 -23.17 5.42
N PRO A 13 54.36 -22.03 5.95
CA PRO A 13 53.74 -20.83 6.57
C PRO A 13 54.46 -19.48 6.21
N ASP A 14 53.90 -18.34 6.59
CA ASP A 14 54.65 -17.09 6.86
C ASP A 14 53.80 -16.29 7.87
N GLY A 15 54.16 -16.05 9.14
CA GLY A 15 55.48 -15.96 9.74
C GLY A 15 55.76 -14.51 10.15
N ARG A 16 55.24 -14.08 11.33
CA ARG A 16 55.87 -13.13 12.29
C ARG A 16 54.91 -12.67 13.42
N ASP A 17 54.92 -13.40 14.55
CA ASP A 17 55.43 -13.05 15.91
C ASP A 17 55.98 -11.61 16.14
N HIS A 18 56.03 -10.98 17.32
CA HIS A 18 55.49 -11.11 18.70
C HIS A 18 56.00 -9.87 19.51
N ALA A 19 55.50 -9.73 20.75
CA ALA A 19 56.14 -9.15 21.95
C ALA A 19 55.94 -7.65 22.28
N ASP A 20 55.12 -7.43 23.33
CA ASP A 20 55.48 -6.91 24.65
C ASP A 20 56.54 -5.80 24.80
N GLY A 21 56.19 -4.78 25.57
CA GLY A 21 57.14 -3.80 26.10
C GLY A 21 56.47 -2.73 26.96
N GLY A 22 56.15 -3.06 28.21
CA GLY A 22 55.91 -2.06 29.25
C GLY A 22 57.18 -1.31 29.60
N CYS A 23 57.04 -0.04 29.96
CA CYS A 23 57.99 0.68 30.80
C CYS A 23 57.27 1.80 31.55
N ASP A 24 57.01 1.51 32.83
CA ASP A 24 56.80 2.49 33.89
C ASP A 24 58.00 3.45 33.96
N VAL A 25 57.73 4.75 33.99
CA VAL A 25 58.63 5.72 34.65
C VAL A 25 57.80 6.70 35.47
N PHE A 26 58.19 6.78 36.73
CA PHE A 26 57.55 7.44 37.86
C PHE A 26 58.32 8.74 38.22
N ILE A 27 57.58 9.85 38.43
CA ILE A 27 57.82 11.14 39.19
C ILE A 27 58.98 12.11 38.80
N PRO A 28 59.01 13.41 39.26
CA PRO A 28 58.10 14.12 40.20
C PRO A 28 57.61 15.55 39.86
N SER A 29 56.62 15.94 40.67
CA SER A 29 56.10 17.26 41.04
C SER A 29 56.83 18.54 40.59
N ALA A 30 56.06 19.46 40.00
CA ALA A 30 56.14 20.88 40.35
C ALA A 30 54.79 21.58 40.06
N ILE A 31 54.33 22.27 41.08
CA ILE A 31 53.14 23.11 41.17
C ILE A 31 53.34 24.36 40.30
N TRP A 32 52.40 24.72 39.42
CA TRP A 32 52.07 26.14 39.21
C TRP A 32 50.71 26.38 38.53
N PHE A 33 50.04 27.39 39.08
CA PHE A 33 48.77 28.01 38.70
C PHE A 33 48.64 28.35 37.20
N GLY A 34 47.43 28.25 36.64
CA GLY A 34 47.17 28.86 35.33
C GLY A 34 45.84 28.53 34.69
N ARG A 35 44.80 29.23 35.12
CA ARG A 35 43.45 29.24 34.54
C ARG A 35 43.48 29.85 33.12
N VAL A 36 43.27 29.06 32.07
CA VAL A 36 42.76 29.54 30.78
C VAL A 36 41.81 28.50 30.22
N GLY A 37 40.52 28.85 30.16
CA GLY A 37 39.48 28.00 29.62
C GLY A 37 39.69 27.76 28.13
N THR A 38 39.76 26.49 27.74
CA THR A 38 39.52 26.10 26.36
C THR A 38 38.01 26.07 26.15
N ALA A 39 37.52 27.01 25.36
CA ALA A 39 36.13 27.09 24.94
C ALA A 39 35.70 25.75 24.31
N PRO A 40 34.49 25.24 24.61
CA PRO A 40 33.92 24.20 23.77
C PRO A 40 33.71 24.81 22.38
N THR A 41 34.27 24.16 21.35
CA THR A 41 33.99 24.46 19.95
C THR A 41 32.53 24.14 19.66
N GLY A 42 31.67 25.07 20.02
CA GLY A 42 30.24 25.02 19.75
C GLY A 42 30.04 24.92 18.25
N ARG A 43 29.62 23.74 17.80
CA ARG A 43 28.95 23.59 16.51
C ARG A 43 27.73 24.51 16.56
N SER A 44 27.77 25.59 15.77
CA SER A 44 26.65 26.51 15.59
C SER A 44 25.36 25.70 15.37
N PRO A 45 24.31 25.90 16.17
CA PRO A 45 23.02 25.34 15.85
C PRO A 45 22.62 26.01 14.53
N ARG A 46 22.53 25.23 13.46
CA ARG A 46 21.82 25.69 12.26
C ARG A 46 20.36 25.81 12.66
N VAL A 47 20.01 26.97 13.24
CA VAL A 47 18.62 27.36 13.43
C VAL A 47 18.07 27.52 12.02
N SER A 48 17.30 26.54 11.56
CA SER A 48 16.37 26.80 10.48
C SER A 48 15.41 27.85 11.02
N ASP A 49 15.43 29.07 10.47
CA ASP A 49 14.47 30.15 10.80
C ASP A 49 13.02 29.81 10.37
N THR A 50 12.73 28.53 10.21
CA THR A 50 11.40 28.01 9.90
C THR A 50 10.72 27.71 11.23
N PRO A 51 9.56 28.33 11.53
CA PRO A 51 8.80 28.00 12.73
C PRO A 51 8.64 26.49 12.88
N GLU A 52 8.83 25.95 14.09
CA GLU A 52 8.76 24.51 14.39
C GLU A 52 7.48 23.85 13.85
N SER A 53 6.38 24.60 13.82
CA SER A 53 5.10 24.18 13.26
C SER A 53 5.12 23.94 11.73
N ILE A 54 5.91 24.71 10.98
CA ILE A 54 6.06 24.55 9.53
C ILE A 54 6.92 23.32 9.22
N ASP A 55 8.03 23.11 9.94
CA ASP A 55 8.88 21.93 9.76
C ASP A 55 8.11 20.63 10.11
N LYS A 56 7.28 20.67 11.17
CA LYS A 56 6.36 19.57 11.50
C LYS A 56 5.38 19.27 10.35
N LEU A 57 4.76 20.29 9.77
CA LEU A 57 3.84 20.10 8.63
C LEU A 57 4.54 19.52 7.40
N ILE A 58 5.77 19.97 7.11
CA ILE A 58 6.60 19.41 6.03
C ILE A 58 6.87 17.93 6.28
N GLY A 59 7.23 17.55 7.51
CA GLY A 59 7.49 16.16 7.89
C GLY A 59 6.25 15.27 7.71
N LEU A 60 5.07 15.74 8.12
CA LEU A 60 3.81 15.00 7.91
C LEU A 60 3.47 14.87 6.43
N MET A 61 3.59 15.95 5.65
CA MET A 61 3.30 15.91 4.21
C MET A 61 4.27 15.01 3.43
N ALA A 62 5.52 14.87 3.89
CA ALA A 62 6.50 14.00 3.26
C ALA A 62 6.23 12.49 3.47
N ARG A 63 5.27 12.12 4.31
CA ARG A 63 4.82 10.74 4.51
C ARG A 63 3.71 10.32 3.53
N LEU A 64 3.13 11.27 2.81
CA LEU A 64 2.08 10.99 1.84
C LEU A 64 2.68 10.34 0.57
N PRO A 65 2.00 9.36 -0.04
CA PRO A 65 2.47 8.75 -1.28
C PRO A 65 2.65 9.81 -2.37
N GLY A 66 3.79 9.75 -3.08
CA GLY A 66 4.14 10.70 -4.13
C GLY A 66 4.76 12.02 -3.65
N LEU A 67 4.80 12.31 -2.34
CA LEU A 67 5.42 13.52 -1.79
C LEU A 67 6.71 13.21 -1.04
N GLY A 68 7.86 13.33 -1.73
CA GLY A 68 9.16 13.33 -1.06
C GLY A 68 9.44 14.62 -0.27
N PRO A 69 10.48 14.67 0.59
CA PRO A 69 10.77 15.83 1.46
C PRO A 69 10.87 17.17 0.71
N ARG A 70 11.47 17.16 -0.49
CA ARG A 70 11.59 18.37 -1.34
C ARG A 70 10.23 18.83 -1.87
N SER A 71 9.39 17.91 -2.34
CA SER A 71 8.05 18.21 -2.86
C SER A 71 7.12 18.67 -1.74
N ALA A 72 7.15 18.01 -0.57
CA ALA A 72 6.41 18.39 0.61
C ALA A 72 6.75 19.82 1.07
N ARG A 73 8.04 20.18 1.17
CA ARG A 73 8.47 21.55 1.50
C ARG A 73 7.91 22.58 0.52
N ARG A 74 7.97 22.29 -0.78
CA ARG A 74 7.40 23.18 -1.82
C ARG A 74 5.89 23.35 -1.65
N ALA A 75 5.16 22.27 -1.40
CA ALA A 75 3.72 22.29 -1.17
C ALA A 75 3.37 23.13 0.08
N VAL A 76 4.01 22.87 1.21
CA VAL A 76 3.78 23.60 2.46
C VAL A 76 4.07 25.10 2.30
N LEU A 77 5.18 25.47 1.67
CA LEU A 77 5.47 26.90 1.42
C LEU A 77 4.44 27.55 0.49
N HIS A 78 3.83 26.80 -0.45
CA HIS A 78 2.71 27.29 -1.24
C HIS A 78 1.45 27.51 -0.40
N LEU A 79 1.11 26.56 0.49
CA LEU A 79 -0.01 26.68 1.42
C LEU A 79 0.16 27.89 2.36
N VAL A 80 1.37 28.08 2.91
CA VAL A 80 1.68 29.21 3.80
C VAL A 80 1.61 30.55 3.09
N LYS A 81 1.87 30.62 1.77
CA LYS A 81 1.64 31.85 0.97
C LYS A 81 0.16 32.13 0.74
N LYS A 82 -0.69 31.10 0.79
CA LYS A 82 -2.15 31.18 0.54
C LYS A 82 -2.96 30.75 1.76
N ARG A 83 -2.65 31.32 2.94
CA ARG A 83 -3.19 30.84 4.23
C ARG A 83 -4.72 30.81 4.27
N GLY A 84 -5.37 31.95 4.04
CA GLY A 84 -6.82 32.06 4.12
C GLY A 84 -7.58 31.44 2.94
N GLN A 85 -6.94 31.30 1.78
CA GLN A 85 -7.60 30.82 0.56
C GLN A 85 -7.45 29.31 0.36
N LEU A 86 -6.43 28.69 0.94
CA LEU A 86 -6.10 27.29 0.68
C LEU A 86 -5.75 26.53 1.96
N LEU A 87 -4.83 27.03 2.79
CA LEU A 87 -4.39 26.27 3.98
C LEU A 87 -5.50 26.10 5.01
N ALA A 88 -6.23 27.17 5.35
CA ALA A 88 -7.30 27.11 6.35
C ALA A 88 -8.48 26.23 5.88
N PRO A 89 -9.06 26.43 4.68
CA PRO A 89 -10.12 25.54 4.19
C PRO A 89 -9.67 24.08 4.04
N LEU A 90 -8.42 23.84 3.63
CA LEU A 90 -7.87 22.48 3.56
C LEU A 90 -7.76 21.84 4.94
N ALA A 91 -7.29 22.59 5.94
CA ALA A 91 -7.19 22.09 7.31
C ALA A 91 -8.57 21.74 7.89
N GLU A 92 -9.57 22.59 7.64
CA GLU A 92 -10.96 22.33 8.03
C GLU A 92 -11.51 21.07 7.34
N ALA A 93 -11.33 20.94 6.02
CA ALA A 93 -11.78 19.76 5.28
C ALA A 93 -11.07 18.47 5.73
N MET A 94 -9.76 18.53 6.02
CA MET A 94 -9.01 17.39 6.55
C MET A 94 -9.52 16.98 7.93
N GLN A 95 -9.82 17.94 8.80
CA GLN A 95 -10.38 17.69 10.12
C GLN A 95 -11.78 17.06 10.02
N GLU A 96 -12.65 17.61 9.17
CA GLU A 96 -13.98 17.07 8.93
C GLU A 96 -13.91 15.61 8.45
N VAL A 97 -13.04 15.30 7.49
CA VAL A 97 -12.85 13.92 7.01
C VAL A 97 -12.29 13.03 8.13
N ALA A 98 -11.32 13.51 8.91
CA ALA A 98 -10.78 12.74 10.04
C ALA A 98 -11.84 12.38 11.09
N ASP A 99 -12.81 13.27 11.32
CA ASP A 99 -13.86 13.07 12.32
C ASP A 99 -15.06 12.26 11.79
N THR A 100 -15.32 12.32 10.48
CA THR A 100 -16.57 11.77 9.90
C THR A 100 -16.37 10.55 9.02
N ALA A 101 -15.19 10.36 8.42
CA ALA A 101 -14.92 9.26 7.51
C ALA A 101 -15.00 7.92 8.23
N ARG A 102 -15.80 7.03 7.66
CA ARG A 102 -16.03 5.69 8.18
C ARG A 102 -16.33 4.74 7.04
N GLU A 103 -16.12 3.46 7.28
CA GLU A 103 -16.46 2.41 6.33
C GLU A 103 -17.93 2.05 6.46
N CYS A 104 -18.59 1.87 5.32
CA CYS A 104 -19.95 1.38 5.26
C CYS A 104 -20.02 -0.03 5.87
N ILE A 105 -20.89 -0.23 6.86
CA ILE A 105 -21.02 -1.53 7.54
C ILE A 105 -21.53 -2.62 6.59
N ASN A 106 -22.20 -2.24 5.49
CA ASN A 106 -22.72 -3.20 4.53
C ASN A 106 -21.70 -3.57 3.44
N CYS A 107 -21.07 -2.59 2.80
CA CYS A 107 -20.23 -2.84 1.61
C CYS A 107 -18.76 -2.46 1.75
N GLY A 108 -18.33 -1.81 2.84
CA GLY A 108 -16.94 -1.39 3.01
C GLY A 108 -16.49 -0.17 2.22
N ASN A 109 -17.36 0.47 1.45
CA ASN A 109 -17.06 1.78 0.86
C ASN A 109 -16.83 2.83 1.95
N VAL A 110 -15.93 3.79 1.73
CA VAL A 110 -15.70 4.91 2.64
C VAL A 110 -16.70 6.04 2.36
N GLY A 111 -17.31 6.56 3.41
CA GLY A 111 -18.20 7.71 3.37
C GLY A 111 -18.35 8.37 4.74
N THR A 112 -19.31 9.27 4.88
CA THR A 112 -19.58 9.97 6.15
C THR A 112 -20.74 9.37 6.95
N SER A 113 -21.50 8.46 6.35
CA SER A 113 -22.65 7.78 6.94
C SER A 113 -22.35 6.30 7.19
N GLU A 114 -23.03 5.69 8.16
CA GLU A 114 -22.89 4.26 8.49
C GLU A 114 -23.27 3.35 7.31
N ILE A 115 -24.29 3.74 6.54
CA ILE A 115 -24.67 3.13 5.27
C ILE A 115 -24.40 4.14 4.15
N CYS A 116 -23.60 3.76 3.16
CA CYS A 116 -23.29 4.65 2.04
C CYS A 116 -24.50 4.84 1.11
N SER A 117 -24.50 5.94 0.35
CA SER A 117 -25.57 6.29 -0.58
C SER A 117 -25.83 5.23 -1.67
N ILE A 118 -24.83 4.42 -2.00
CA ILE A 118 -24.97 3.30 -2.94
C ILE A 118 -25.82 2.19 -2.32
N CYS A 119 -25.53 1.80 -1.08
CA CYS A 119 -26.29 0.76 -0.37
C CYS A 119 -27.71 1.23 0.00
N ALA A 120 -27.86 2.50 0.39
CA ALA A 120 -29.16 3.08 0.75
C ALA A 120 -30.11 3.24 -0.46
N SER A 121 -29.60 3.19 -1.69
CA SER A 121 -30.41 3.38 -2.89
C SER A 121 -31.16 2.10 -3.26
N GLU A 122 -32.49 2.17 -3.26
CA GLU A 122 -33.37 1.11 -3.77
C GLU A 122 -33.23 0.93 -5.28
N LYS A 123 -32.95 2.01 -6.03
CA LYS A 123 -32.71 1.95 -7.48
C LYS A 123 -31.50 1.09 -7.86
N ARG A 124 -30.62 0.81 -6.90
CA ARG A 124 -29.43 -0.03 -7.08
C ARG A 124 -29.62 -1.46 -6.57
N ALA A 125 -30.76 -1.78 -5.96
CA ALA A 125 -31.11 -3.13 -5.55
C ALA A 125 -31.56 -3.98 -6.76
N THR A 126 -30.68 -4.11 -7.76
CA THR A 126 -30.98 -4.79 -9.04
C THR A 126 -30.84 -6.32 -8.96
N GLY A 127 -30.27 -6.83 -7.86
CA GLY A 127 -29.80 -8.22 -7.76
C GLY A 127 -28.35 -8.41 -8.22
N GLU A 128 -27.69 -7.36 -8.73
CA GLU A 128 -26.29 -7.40 -9.15
C GLU A 128 -25.37 -6.82 -8.07
N LEU A 129 -24.29 -7.54 -7.74
CA LEU A 129 -23.28 -7.14 -6.77
C LEU A 129 -21.88 -7.18 -7.39
N CYS A 130 -21.21 -6.03 -7.48
CA CYS A 130 -19.83 -5.95 -7.95
C CYS A 130 -18.85 -6.00 -6.78
N VAL A 131 -17.99 -7.02 -6.75
CA VAL A 131 -16.96 -7.23 -5.72
C VAL A 131 -15.65 -6.66 -6.22
N VAL A 132 -15.04 -5.78 -5.42
CA VAL A 132 -13.76 -5.12 -5.70
C VAL A 132 -12.78 -5.34 -4.55
N GLU A 133 -11.49 -5.20 -4.83
CA GLU A 133 -10.43 -5.38 -3.83
C GLU A 133 -10.45 -4.23 -2.81
N ASP A 134 -10.41 -2.98 -3.28
CA ASP A 134 -10.35 -1.79 -2.41
C ASP A 134 -11.39 -0.69 -2.77
N VAL A 135 -11.34 0.40 -2.01
CA VAL A 135 -12.23 1.55 -2.19
C VAL A 135 -11.88 2.37 -3.45
N ALA A 136 -10.60 2.38 -3.85
CA ALA A 136 -10.16 3.09 -5.03
C ALA A 136 -10.73 2.43 -6.31
N ASP A 137 -10.78 1.10 -6.34
CA ASP A 137 -11.42 0.30 -7.40
C ASP A 137 -12.91 0.60 -7.50
N LEU A 138 -13.61 0.66 -6.36
CA LEU A 138 -15.02 1.08 -6.31
C LEU A 138 -15.20 2.46 -6.94
N TRP A 139 -14.38 3.42 -6.55
CA TRP A 139 -14.47 4.79 -7.08
C TRP A 139 -14.12 4.87 -8.56
N ALA A 140 -13.20 4.02 -9.04
CA ALA A 140 -12.86 3.91 -10.44
C ALA A 140 -14.05 3.39 -11.26
N MET A 141 -14.69 2.32 -10.80
CA MET A 141 -15.91 1.76 -11.40
C MET A 141 -17.05 2.79 -11.41
N GLU A 142 -17.34 3.41 -10.28
CA GLU A 142 -18.48 4.33 -10.12
C GLU A 142 -18.34 5.60 -10.98
N ARG A 143 -17.11 6.08 -11.19
CA ARG A 143 -16.83 7.24 -12.06
C ARG A 143 -17.29 7.02 -13.50
N THR A 144 -17.28 5.78 -13.99
CA THR A 144 -17.76 5.45 -15.35
C THR A 144 -19.28 5.54 -15.47
N ARG A 145 -20.00 5.39 -14.35
CA ARG A 145 -21.45 5.24 -14.28
C ARG A 145 -22.00 4.08 -15.13
N ALA A 146 -21.15 3.15 -15.56
CA ALA A 146 -21.53 2.01 -16.40
C ALA A 146 -22.31 0.97 -15.58
N PHE A 147 -21.88 0.71 -14.36
CA PHE A 147 -22.54 -0.23 -13.45
C PHE A 147 -23.64 0.45 -12.62
N LYS A 148 -24.78 -0.24 -12.46
CA LYS A 148 -25.97 0.28 -11.76
C LYS A 148 -26.32 -0.46 -10.47
N GLY A 149 -25.73 -1.63 -10.23
CA GLY A 149 -25.94 -2.39 -9.00
C GLY A 149 -25.19 -1.83 -7.79
N ARG A 150 -25.01 -2.70 -6.79
CA ARG A 150 -24.30 -2.39 -5.54
C ARG A 150 -22.89 -2.95 -5.57
N TYR A 151 -22.03 -2.45 -4.69
CA TYR A 151 -20.66 -2.93 -4.55
C TYR A 151 -20.45 -3.71 -3.25
N HIS A 152 -19.34 -4.43 -3.20
CA HIS A 152 -18.72 -4.97 -2.00
C HIS A 152 -17.20 -4.79 -2.09
N VAL A 153 -16.60 -4.15 -1.09
CA VAL A 153 -15.16 -3.96 -0.96
C VAL A 153 -14.63 -5.05 -0.03
N LEU A 154 -13.73 -5.90 -0.53
CA LEU A 154 -13.15 -6.99 0.24
C LEU A 154 -12.19 -6.50 1.34
N GLY A 155 -11.48 -5.40 1.06
CA GLY A 155 -10.41 -4.89 1.92
C GLY A 155 -9.05 -5.50 1.63
N GLY A 156 -8.84 -6.00 0.41
CA GLY A 156 -7.62 -6.69 -0.02
C GLY A 156 -7.91 -8.00 -0.75
N THR A 157 -6.86 -8.80 -0.92
CA THR A 157 -6.87 -10.11 -1.56
C THR A 157 -6.28 -11.16 -0.62
N LEU A 158 -6.59 -12.44 -0.88
CA LEU A 158 -5.99 -13.56 -0.16
C LEU A 158 -4.49 -13.61 -0.44
N SER A 159 -3.68 -13.70 0.61
CA SER A 159 -2.22 -13.79 0.49
C SER A 159 -1.69 -14.81 1.49
N ALA A 160 -1.19 -15.94 0.98
CA ALA A 160 -0.51 -16.92 1.81
C ALA A 160 0.81 -16.39 2.37
N LEU A 161 1.47 -15.48 1.64
CA LEU A 161 2.75 -14.87 2.04
C LEU A 161 2.57 -13.90 3.21
N ASP A 162 1.49 -13.12 3.18
CA ASP A 162 1.16 -12.14 4.23
C ASP A 162 0.23 -12.71 5.31
N ALA A 163 -0.08 -14.00 5.24
CA ALA A 163 -1.02 -14.69 6.13
C ALA A 163 -2.42 -14.03 6.19
N ILE A 164 -2.90 -13.53 5.05
CA ILE A 164 -4.24 -12.96 4.89
C ILE A 164 -5.17 -14.05 4.37
N GLY A 165 -6.05 -14.54 5.23
CA GLY A 165 -7.08 -15.50 4.90
C GLY A 165 -8.45 -14.86 4.67
N PRO A 166 -9.49 -15.70 4.51
CA PRO A 166 -10.85 -15.24 4.20
C PRO A 166 -11.50 -14.43 5.33
N ASP A 167 -11.18 -14.73 6.58
CA ASP A 167 -11.77 -14.10 7.77
C ASP A 167 -11.18 -12.71 8.04
N GLU A 168 -9.96 -12.45 7.55
CA GLU A 168 -9.32 -11.14 7.57
C GLU A 168 -9.91 -10.20 6.50
N LEU A 169 -10.55 -10.78 5.49
CA LEU A 169 -11.27 -10.06 4.44
C LEU A 169 -12.76 -9.98 4.77
N ARG A 170 -13.47 -9.11 4.07
CA ARG A 170 -14.93 -8.96 4.23
C ARG A 170 -15.73 -10.09 3.54
N ILE A 171 -15.13 -11.27 3.32
CA ILE A 171 -15.76 -12.40 2.65
C ILE A 171 -16.96 -12.96 3.43
N PRO A 172 -16.90 -13.17 4.77
CA PRO A 172 -18.08 -13.65 5.51
C PRO A 172 -19.28 -12.70 5.33
N ARG A 173 -19.02 -11.39 5.40
CA ARG A 173 -20.05 -10.36 5.18
C ARG A 173 -20.58 -10.37 3.75
N LEU A 174 -19.74 -10.64 2.74
CA LEU A 174 -20.17 -10.80 1.36
C LEU A 174 -21.16 -11.96 1.23
N LEU A 175 -20.85 -13.11 1.82
CA LEU A 175 -21.70 -14.30 1.77
C LEU A 175 -23.05 -14.10 2.47
N ASP A 176 -23.08 -13.37 3.59
CA ASP A 176 -24.33 -13.00 4.28
C ASP A 176 -25.25 -12.14 3.40
N ARG A 177 -24.67 -11.23 2.61
CA ARG A 177 -25.42 -10.32 1.75
C ARG A 177 -26.11 -11.02 0.59
N LEU A 178 -25.58 -12.15 0.12
CA LEU A 178 -26.14 -12.86 -1.03
C LEU A 178 -27.61 -13.22 -0.81
N GLY A 179 -27.92 -13.82 0.35
CA GLY A 179 -29.29 -14.18 0.72
C GLY A 179 -30.11 -12.97 1.17
N ALA A 180 -29.54 -12.09 2.00
CA ALA A 180 -30.26 -10.96 2.59
C ALA A 180 -30.72 -9.92 1.55
N GLU A 181 -29.93 -9.71 0.49
CA GLU A 181 -30.23 -8.74 -0.56
C GLU A 181 -30.79 -9.37 -1.85
N GLN A 182 -31.09 -10.68 -1.84
CA GLN A 182 -31.59 -11.43 -3.00
C GLN A 182 -30.69 -11.24 -4.24
N ILE A 183 -29.38 -11.41 -4.04
CA ILE A 183 -28.39 -11.25 -5.11
C ILE A 183 -28.51 -12.41 -6.10
N THR A 184 -28.64 -12.09 -7.39
CA THR A 184 -28.73 -13.04 -8.49
C THR A 184 -27.43 -13.13 -9.28
N GLU A 185 -26.60 -12.08 -9.24
CA GLU A 185 -25.28 -12.07 -9.89
C GLU A 185 -24.21 -11.39 -9.01
N VAL A 186 -23.05 -12.03 -8.92
CA VAL A 186 -21.83 -11.48 -8.35
C VAL A 186 -20.80 -11.27 -9.46
N ILE A 187 -20.40 -10.02 -9.67
CA ILE A 187 -19.38 -9.63 -10.65
C ILE A 187 -18.05 -9.42 -9.91
N LEU A 188 -17.08 -10.29 -10.15
CA LEU A 188 -15.73 -10.22 -9.60
C LEU A 188 -14.89 -9.23 -10.42
N ALA A 189 -14.68 -8.05 -9.86
CA ALA A 189 -13.86 -6.96 -10.39
C ALA A 189 -12.55 -6.85 -9.57
N LEU A 190 -11.84 -7.97 -9.45
CA LEU A 190 -10.54 -8.04 -8.78
C LEU A 190 -9.40 -7.79 -9.78
N ASN A 191 -8.27 -7.32 -9.25
CA ASN A 191 -7.09 -7.07 -10.06
C ASN A 191 -6.57 -8.33 -10.76
N ALA A 192 -5.99 -8.17 -11.95
CA ALA A 192 -5.45 -9.27 -12.76
C ALA A 192 -4.07 -9.75 -12.24
N THR A 193 -3.91 -9.82 -10.92
CA THR A 193 -2.73 -10.30 -10.19
C THR A 193 -2.93 -11.76 -9.80
N VAL A 194 -1.84 -12.44 -9.39
CA VAL A 194 -1.94 -13.83 -8.89
C VAL A 194 -2.91 -13.89 -7.70
N ASP A 195 -2.73 -13.03 -6.70
CA ASP A 195 -3.58 -12.99 -5.50
C ASP A 195 -5.03 -12.62 -5.83
N GLY A 196 -5.25 -11.70 -6.78
CA GLY A 196 -6.57 -11.34 -7.27
C GLY A 196 -7.29 -12.52 -7.95
N GLN A 197 -6.58 -13.28 -8.79
CA GLN A 197 -7.14 -14.49 -9.43
C GLN A 197 -7.39 -15.61 -8.43
N THR A 198 -6.48 -15.84 -7.47
CA THR A 198 -6.68 -16.81 -6.39
C THR A 198 -7.90 -16.45 -5.55
N THR A 199 -8.07 -15.17 -5.21
CA THR A 199 -9.24 -14.67 -4.48
C THR A 199 -10.52 -14.84 -5.30
N ALA A 200 -10.47 -14.55 -6.61
CA ALA A 200 -11.63 -14.74 -7.48
C ALA A 200 -12.09 -16.20 -7.56
N HIS A 201 -11.14 -17.13 -7.71
CA HIS A 201 -11.42 -18.57 -7.70
C HIS A 201 -12.01 -19.02 -6.36
N TYR A 202 -11.41 -18.61 -5.25
CA TYR A 202 -11.93 -18.91 -3.92
C TYR A 202 -13.37 -18.41 -3.73
N LEU A 203 -13.67 -17.18 -4.18
CA LEU A 203 -15.02 -16.62 -4.08
C LEU A 203 -16.02 -17.36 -4.96
N ALA A 204 -15.62 -17.78 -6.17
CA ALA A 204 -16.48 -18.57 -7.04
C ALA A 204 -16.85 -19.91 -6.40
N ASP A 205 -15.86 -20.63 -5.85
CA ASP A 205 -16.06 -21.91 -5.16
C ASP A 205 -16.96 -21.73 -3.92
N ALA A 206 -16.76 -20.67 -3.13
CA ALA A 206 -17.57 -20.36 -1.95
C ALA A 206 -19.05 -20.02 -2.26
N MET A 207 -19.37 -19.75 -3.53
CA MET A 207 -20.69 -19.36 -3.99
C MET A 207 -21.39 -20.42 -4.87
N GLU A 208 -20.71 -21.50 -5.25
CA GLU A 208 -21.20 -22.52 -6.19
C GLU A 208 -22.57 -23.08 -5.79
N ASP A 209 -22.73 -23.46 -4.53
CA ASP A 209 -23.97 -24.05 -4.00
C ASP A 209 -25.06 -23.02 -3.62
N ARG A 210 -24.81 -21.72 -3.85
CA ARG A 210 -25.72 -20.63 -3.42
C ARG A 210 -26.70 -20.18 -4.51
N GLY A 211 -26.60 -20.74 -5.71
CA GLY A 211 -27.51 -20.43 -6.82
C GLY A 211 -27.36 -19.01 -7.37
N VAL A 212 -26.21 -18.37 -7.17
CA VAL A 212 -25.89 -17.03 -7.66
C VAL A 212 -24.98 -17.15 -8.88
N ALA A 213 -25.25 -16.40 -9.94
CA ALA A 213 -24.33 -16.35 -11.08
C ALA A 213 -23.04 -15.62 -10.68
N VAL A 214 -21.89 -16.23 -10.94
CA VAL A 214 -20.59 -15.58 -10.71
C VAL A 214 -19.96 -15.25 -12.05
N THR A 215 -19.66 -13.97 -12.27
CA THR A 215 -19.03 -13.46 -13.49
C THR A 215 -17.77 -12.68 -13.13
N SER A 216 -16.89 -12.43 -14.10
CA SER A 216 -15.68 -11.63 -13.90
C SER A 216 -15.54 -10.57 -14.98
N LEU A 217 -14.84 -9.48 -14.67
CA LEU A 217 -14.49 -8.50 -15.69
C LEU A 217 -13.67 -9.14 -16.82
N ALA A 218 -13.96 -8.74 -18.05
CA ALA A 218 -13.21 -9.20 -19.21
C ALA A 218 -11.75 -8.73 -19.13
N GLN A 219 -10.83 -9.61 -19.51
CA GLN A 219 -9.40 -9.33 -19.61
C GLN A 219 -9.03 -9.14 -21.08
N GLY A 220 -8.28 -8.08 -21.40
CA GLY A 220 -7.84 -7.87 -22.77
C GLY A 220 -7.24 -6.49 -23.05
N VAL A 221 -7.19 -6.15 -24.34
CA VAL A 221 -6.56 -4.94 -24.87
C VAL A 221 -7.40 -3.70 -24.55
N PRO A 222 -6.83 -2.64 -23.95
CA PRO A 222 -7.55 -1.40 -23.71
C PRO A 222 -7.95 -0.70 -25.01
N ILE A 223 -9.11 -0.07 -25.03
CA ILE A 223 -9.57 0.71 -26.18
C ILE A 223 -8.60 1.87 -26.43
N GLY A 224 -8.11 1.97 -27.67
CA GLY A 224 -7.13 2.98 -28.06
C GLY A 224 -5.67 2.63 -27.76
N GLY A 225 -5.41 1.44 -27.18
CA GLY A 225 -4.06 0.90 -27.07
C GLY A 225 -3.56 0.32 -28.39
N GLU A 226 -2.26 0.42 -28.64
CA GLU A 226 -1.59 -0.24 -29.77
C GLU A 226 -0.98 -1.57 -29.28
N LEU A 227 -1.08 -2.62 -30.09
CA LEU A 227 -0.63 -3.97 -29.72
C LEU A 227 0.87 -4.03 -29.39
N ASP A 228 1.69 -3.25 -30.10
CA ASP A 228 3.15 -3.25 -29.96
C ASP A 228 3.64 -2.76 -28.59
N TYR A 229 2.78 -2.10 -27.80
CA TYR A 229 3.09 -1.61 -26.45
C TYR A 229 2.51 -2.46 -25.33
N LEU A 230 1.86 -3.59 -25.64
CA LEU A 230 1.26 -4.47 -24.64
C LEU A 230 2.22 -5.57 -24.21
N ASP A 231 2.11 -6.00 -22.95
CA ASP A 231 2.83 -7.16 -22.46
C ASP A 231 2.24 -8.46 -23.00
N ASP A 232 3.07 -9.51 -23.04
CA ASP A 232 2.68 -10.85 -23.51
C ASP A 232 1.48 -11.43 -22.74
N GLY A 233 1.33 -11.08 -21.46
CA GLY A 233 0.23 -11.51 -20.61
C GLY A 233 -1.10 -10.96 -21.09
N THR A 234 -1.17 -9.65 -21.33
CA THR A 234 -2.35 -8.96 -21.87
C THR A 234 -2.73 -9.49 -23.25
N ILE A 235 -1.75 -9.68 -24.15
CA ILE A 235 -1.99 -10.24 -25.49
C ILE A 235 -2.55 -11.66 -25.38
N GLY A 236 -1.94 -12.50 -24.55
CA GLY A 236 -2.39 -13.87 -24.31
C GLY A 236 -3.81 -13.94 -23.74
N ALA A 237 -4.14 -13.05 -22.79
CA ALA A 237 -5.48 -12.96 -22.22
C ALA A 237 -6.52 -12.55 -23.26
N ALA A 238 -6.23 -11.51 -24.06
CA ALA A 238 -7.11 -11.05 -25.13
C ALA A 238 -7.36 -12.13 -26.19
N LEU A 239 -6.34 -12.89 -26.57
CA LEU A 239 -6.46 -14.00 -27.54
C LEU A 239 -7.35 -15.13 -27.02
N ARG A 240 -7.28 -15.47 -25.72
CA ARG A 240 -8.17 -16.44 -25.08
C ARG A 240 -9.61 -15.94 -25.02
N ALA A 241 -9.80 -14.65 -24.75
CA ALA A 241 -11.11 -14.00 -24.64
C ALA A 241 -11.71 -13.57 -25.99
N ARG A 242 -11.10 -13.93 -27.13
CA ARG A 242 -11.58 -13.52 -28.47
C ARG A 242 -13.02 -13.96 -28.69
N ARG A 243 -13.83 -13.09 -29.27
CA ARG A 243 -15.24 -13.34 -29.59
C ARG A 243 -15.40 -13.47 -31.10
N ALA A 244 -16.32 -14.33 -31.54
CA ALA A 244 -16.70 -14.38 -32.94
C ALA A 244 -17.40 -13.07 -33.34
N LEU A 245 -17.09 -12.56 -34.53
CA LEU A 245 -17.83 -11.49 -35.17
C LEU A 245 -18.76 -12.16 -36.20
N GLY A 246 -19.96 -12.54 -35.78
CA GLY A 246 -20.92 -13.28 -36.60
C GLY A 246 -22.09 -13.79 -35.79
#